data_AF-A0A961IRJ4-F1
#
_entry.id   AF-A0A961IRJ4-F1
#
_cell.length_a   1.000
_cell.length_b   1.000
_cell.length_c   1.000
_cell.angle_alpha   90.00
_cell.angle_beta   90.00
_cell.angle_gamma   90.00
#
_symmetry.space_group_name_H-M   'P 1'
#
loop_
_entity.id
_entity.type
_entity.pdbx_description
1 polymer ?
#
loop_
_entity_poly.entity_id
_entity_poly.type
_entity_poly.pdbx_seq_one_letter_code
_entity_poly.pdbx_strand_id
1 'polypeptide(L)'
;VNESISYRFGKLHVGSIPSESSPLLIYTSGDDQVEWAFAMDVSSQMPNTQLREVRGLCVLPGLARDQLRFVGVWTYGAERGKAYIWKFGELQYFYLSW
;
A
#
# COMPACT_ATOMS: atom_id res chain seq x y z
N VAL A 1 8.51 4.27 -6.97
CA VAL A 1 7.99 2.93 -6.60
C VAL A 1 9.05 2.30 -5.74
N ASN A 2 8.74 2.02 -4.47
CA ASN A 2 9.76 1.58 -3.50
C ASN A 2 9.75 0.05 -3.34
N GLU A 3 8.63 -0.59 -3.65
CA GLU A 3 8.53 -2.05 -3.66
C GLU A 3 7.41 -2.51 -4.58
N SER A 4 7.56 -3.74 -5.11
CA SER A 4 6.53 -4.38 -5.92
C SER A 4 6.46 -5.88 -5.64
N ILE A 5 5.27 -6.46 -5.78
CA ILE A 5 5.03 -7.90 -5.62
C ILE A 5 4.07 -8.40 -6.70
N SER A 6 4.32 -9.59 -7.24
CA SER A 6 3.37 -10.25 -8.14
C SER A 6 2.04 -10.47 -7.44
N TYR A 7 0.94 -10.10 -8.10
CA TYR A 7 -0.40 -10.25 -7.57
C TYR A 7 -1.38 -10.56 -8.70
N ARG A 8 -2.01 -11.74 -8.64
CA ARG A 8 -2.89 -12.24 -9.69
C ARG A 8 -2.20 -12.25 -11.06
N PHE A 9 -2.73 -11.51 -12.03
CA PHE A 9 -2.22 -11.42 -13.40
C PHE A 9 -1.31 -10.20 -13.62
N GLY A 10 -0.85 -9.56 -12.55
CA GLY A 10 -0.10 -8.32 -12.62
C GLY A 10 0.82 -8.11 -11.42
N LYS A 11 1.05 -6.86 -11.06
CA LYS A 11 1.91 -6.45 -9.93
C LYS A 11 1.20 -5.44 -9.06
N LEU A 12 1.36 -5.57 -7.75
CA LEU A 12 1.05 -4.51 -6.80
C LEU A 12 2.32 -3.74 -6.49
N HIS A 13 2.20 -2.43 -6.45
CA HIS A 13 3.26 -1.50 -6.13
C HIS A 13 2.83 -0.67 -4.95
N VAL A 14 3.77 -0.44 -4.03
CA VAL A 14 3.59 0.56 -2.99
C VAL A 14 4.68 1.61 -3.11
N GLY A 15 4.29 2.88 -3.07
CA GLY A 15 5.23 3.98 -3.17
C GLY A 15 4.72 5.25 -2.50
N SER A 16 5.65 6.14 -2.18
CA SER A 16 5.35 7.52 -1.84
C SER A 16 5.45 8.40 -3.09
N ILE A 17 4.58 9.41 -3.19
CA ILE A 17 4.78 10.52 -4.13
C ILE A 17 5.44 11.65 -3.35
N PRO A 18 6.55 12.26 -3.82
CA PRO A 18 7.25 13.31 -3.07
C PRO A 18 6.39 14.51 -2.66
N SER A 19 5.32 14.80 -3.42
CA SER A 19 4.38 15.88 -3.16
C SER A 19 3.19 15.49 -2.27
N GLU A 20 2.99 14.19 -1.98
CA GLU A 20 1.90 13.72 -1.14
C GLU A 20 2.42 13.03 0.12
N SER A 21 1.81 13.33 1.25
CA SER A 21 2.09 12.66 2.52
C SER A 21 1.57 11.21 2.54
N SER A 22 0.58 10.91 1.71
CA SER A 22 -0.06 9.60 1.63
C SER A 22 0.67 8.69 0.62
N PRO A 23 1.01 7.45 1.00
CA PRO A 23 1.50 6.50 0.02
C PRO A 23 0.38 6.03 -0.90
N LEU A 24 0.76 5.65 -2.12
CA LEU A 24 -0.12 5.05 -3.09
C LEU A 24 0.06 3.54 -3.13
N LEU A 25 -1.07 2.83 -3.17
CA LEU A 25 -1.15 1.44 -3.62
C LEU A 25 -1.57 1.45 -5.09
N ILE A 26 -0.74 0.90 -5.96
CA ILE A 26 -0.98 0.90 -7.41
C ILE A 26 -1.02 -0.55 -7.88
N TYR A 27 -2.00 -0.90 -8.71
CA TYR A 27 -2.03 -2.17 -9.42
C TYR A 27 -1.77 -1.94 -10.90
N THR A 28 -0.80 -2.69 -11.42
CA THR A 28 -0.54 -2.76 -12.86
C THR A 28 -0.90 -4.15 -13.39
N SER A 29 -1.56 -4.20 -14.53
CA SER A 29 -1.86 -5.45 -15.24
C SER A 29 -0.58 -6.06 -15.84
N GLY A 30 -0.72 -7.24 -16.48
CA GLY A 30 0.40 -7.99 -17.05
C GLY A 30 1.20 -7.22 -18.12
N ASP A 31 0.57 -6.25 -18.78
CA ASP A 31 1.19 -5.36 -19.77
C ASP A 31 1.75 -4.07 -19.14
N ASP A 32 1.94 -4.07 -17.81
CA ASP A 32 2.41 -2.95 -16.98
C ASP A 32 1.53 -1.66 -17.09
N GLN A 33 0.28 -1.79 -17.55
CA GLN A 33 -0.70 -0.68 -17.53
C GLN A 33 -1.30 -0.49 -16.14
N VAL A 34 -1.43 0.76 -15.69
CA VAL A 34 -2.07 1.09 -14.40
C VAL A 34 -3.58 0.93 -14.54
N GLU A 35 -4.14 -0.02 -13.82
CA GLU A 35 -5.59 -0.28 -13.79
C GLU A 35 -6.27 0.57 -12.71
N TRP A 36 -5.63 0.68 -11.54
CA TRP A 36 -6.11 1.50 -10.44
C TRP A 36 -4.96 1.92 -9.53
N ALA A 37 -5.16 3.05 -8.86
CA ALA A 37 -4.29 3.58 -7.83
C ALA A 37 -5.15 4.14 -6.69
N PHE A 38 -4.78 3.85 -5.45
CA PHE A 38 -5.46 4.35 -4.27
C PHE A 38 -4.47 5.02 -3.33
N ALA A 39 -4.80 6.24 -2.91
CA ALA A 39 -4.11 6.89 -1.81
C ALA A 39 -4.50 6.20 -0.50
N MET A 40 -3.49 5.76 0.24
CA MET A 40 -3.69 5.13 1.54
C MET A 40 -3.94 6.19 2.60
N ASP A 41 -4.89 5.91 3.49
CA ASP A 41 -5.16 6.77 4.62
C ASP A 41 -4.01 6.71 5.65
N VAL A 42 -3.47 7.88 5.95
CA VAL A 42 -2.37 8.11 6.91
C VAL A 42 -2.78 9.13 7.98
N SER A 43 -4.07 9.40 8.14
CA SER A 43 -4.61 10.41 9.06
C SER A 43 -4.21 10.20 10.52
N SER A 44 -3.83 8.98 10.91
CA SER A 44 -3.34 8.64 12.24
C SER A 44 -1.85 8.93 12.48
N GLN A 45 -1.12 9.45 11.49
CA GLN A 45 0.32 9.72 11.59
C GLN A 45 0.64 11.05 12.28
N MET A 46 1.81 11.13 12.91
CA MET A 46 2.30 12.37 13.53
C MET A 46 2.38 13.52 12.51
N PRO A 47 2.02 14.76 12.89
CA PRO A 47 2.17 15.93 12.01
C PRO A 47 3.60 16.07 11.45
N ASN A 48 3.71 16.52 10.19
CA ASN A 48 4.98 16.71 9.48
C ASN A 48 5.81 15.44 9.25
N THR A 49 5.22 14.26 9.40
CA THR A 49 5.89 13.00 9.10
C THR A 49 5.74 12.70 7.61
N GLN A 50 6.84 12.34 6.95
CA GLN A 50 6.86 11.95 5.54
C GLN A 50 7.23 10.48 5.40
N LEU A 51 6.55 9.75 4.53
CA LEU A 51 6.95 8.41 4.19
C LEU A 51 8.19 8.45 3.28
N ARG A 52 9.30 7.92 3.78
CA ARG A 52 10.56 7.81 3.03
C ARG A 52 10.57 6.57 2.17
N GLU A 53 10.12 5.45 2.71
CA GLU A 53 10.25 4.16 2.06
C GLU A 53 9.16 3.18 2.47
N VAL A 54 8.88 2.20 1.61
CA VAL A 54 8.08 1.02 1.96
C VAL A 54 8.91 -0.22 1.69
N ARG A 55 8.93 -1.15 2.65
CA ARG A 55 9.68 -2.41 2.61
C ARG A 55 8.85 -3.58 3.10
N GLY A 56 9.25 -4.80 2.73
CA GLY A 56 8.65 -6.03 3.25
C GLY A 56 7.22 -6.24 2.76
N LEU A 57 6.90 -5.80 1.54
CA LEU A 57 5.61 -5.98 0.91
C LEU A 57 5.29 -7.47 0.77
N CYS A 58 4.17 -7.87 1.34
CA CYS A 58 3.70 -9.25 1.33
C CYS A 58 2.18 -9.28 1.16
N VAL A 59 1.70 -10.20 0.33
CA VAL A 59 0.27 -10.48 0.17
C VAL A 59 -0.06 -11.79 0.86
N LEU A 60 -1.04 -11.75 1.74
CA LEU A 60 -1.64 -12.93 2.35
C LEU A 60 -3.02 -13.17 1.72
N PRO A 61 -3.20 -14.26 0.98
CA PRO A 61 -4.47 -14.55 0.36
C PRO A 61 -5.54 -14.87 1.41
N GLY A 62 -6.74 -14.33 1.23
CA GLY A 62 -7.89 -14.61 2.09
C GLY A 62 -9.11 -15.06 1.28
N LEU A 63 -10.18 -15.47 1.95
CA LEU A 63 -11.39 -15.93 1.25
C LEU A 63 -12.18 -14.78 0.61
N ALA A 64 -12.45 -13.71 1.37
CA ALA A 64 -13.21 -12.55 0.90
C ALA A 64 -12.33 -11.36 0.47
N ARG A 65 -11.16 -11.22 1.09
CA ARG A 65 -10.21 -10.14 0.85
C ARG A 65 -8.79 -10.65 1.05
N ASP A 66 -7.87 -10.16 0.23
CA ASP A 66 -6.44 -10.41 0.40
C ASP A 66 -5.88 -9.32 1.32
N GLN A 67 -4.97 -9.70 2.21
CA GLN A 67 -4.33 -8.77 3.14
C GLN A 67 -2.94 -8.41 2.62
N LEU A 68 -2.70 -7.14 2.36
CA LEU A 68 -1.37 -6.60 2.13
C LEU A 68 -0.72 -6.28 3.49
N ARG A 69 0.54 -6.67 3.67
CA ARG A 69 1.37 -6.26 4.80
C ARG A 69 2.63 -5.59 4.27
N PHE A 70 3.07 -4.55 4.94
CA PHE A 70 4.30 -3.84 4.60
C PHE A 70 4.85 -3.11 5.83
N VAL A 71 6.05 -2.56 5.72
CA VAL A 71 6.67 -1.68 6.69
C VAL A 71 6.87 -0.32 6.03
N GLY A 72 6.22 0.72 6.55
CA GLY A 72 6.47 2.10 6.16
C GLY A 72 7.60 2.69 6.99
N VAL A 73 8.64 3.19 6.34
CA VAL A 73 9.73 3.94 6.97
C VAL A 73 9.43 5.42 6.81
N TRP A 74 9.24 6.08 7.95
CA TRP A 74 8.81 7.46 8.08
C TRP A 74 9.95 8.37 8.53
N THR A 75 9.76 9.69 8.52
CA THR A 75 10.74 10.65 9.07
C THR A 75 11.18 10.30 10.49
N TYR A 76 10.25 9.81 11.32
CA TYR A 76 10.48 9.60 12.77
C TYR A 76 10.30 8.15 13.22
N GLY A 77 10.53 7.16 12.35
CA GLY A 77 10.45 5.75 12.76
C GLY A 77 10.08 4.82 11.62
N ALA A 78 9.82 3.55 11.95
CA ALA A 78 9.32 2.56 11.01
C ALA A 78 8.14 1.80 11.63
N GLU A 79 7.08 1.60 10.85
CA GLU A 79 5.81 1.07 11.33
C GLU A 79 5.25 0.01 10.38
N ARG A 80 4.51 -0.95 10.94
CA ARG A 80 3.85 -2.00 10.14
C ARG A 80 2.52 -1.48 9.62
N GLY A 81 2.35 -1.52 8.30
CA GLY A 81 1.10 -1.19 7.63
C GLY A 81 0.33 -2.41 7.16
N LYS A 82 -0.99 -2.26 7.07
CA LYS A 82 -1.90 -3.28 6.54
C LYS A 82 -2.91 -2.65 5.57
N ALA A 83 -3.09 -3.30 4.42
CA ALA A 83 -4.16 -3.00 3.49
C ALA A 83 -5.04 -4.23 3.27
N TYR A 84 -6.25 -4.00 2.78
CA TYR A 84 -7.13 -5.07 2.33
C TYR A 84 -7.61 -4.81 0.91
N ILE A 85 -7.51 -5.83 0.07
CA ILE A 85 -8.00 -5.82 -1.30
C ILE A 85 -9.18 -6.79 -1.36
N TRP A 86 -10.40 -6.26 -1.50
CA TRP A 86 -11.59 -7.08 -1.63
C TRP A 86 -11.58 -7.84 -2.95
N LYS A 87 -11.99 -9.12 -2.91
CA LYS A 87 -12.10 -9.92 -4.14
C LYS A 87 -13.33 -9.55 -4.96
N PHE A 88 -14.31 -8.91 -4.32
CA PHE A 88 -15.58 -8.46 -4.89
C PHE A 88 -15.84 -7.02 -4.41
N GLY A 89 -16.00 -6.07 -5.33
CA GLY A 89 -16.27 -4.65 -5.02
C GLY A 89 -15.02 -3.75 -4.93
N GLU A 90 -15.26 -2.44 -4.86
CA GLU A 90 -14.24 -1.40 -4.76
C GLU A 90 -13.70 -1.24 -3.33
N LEU A 91 -12.40 -0.98 -3.24
CA LEU A 91 -11.53 -1.04 -2.06
C LEU A 91 -12.02 -0.17 -0.89
N GLN A 92 -12.19 -0.72 0.32
CA GLN A 92 -12.39 0.12 1.51
C GLN A 92 -11.67 -0.41 2.77
N TYR A 93 -10.87 0.52 3.32
CA TYR A 93 -10.17 0.59 4.62
C TYR A 93 -8.75 0.00 4.72
N PHE A 94 -7.79 0.92 4.78
CA PHE A 94 -6.43 0.74 5.28
C PHE A 94 -6.40 1.10 6.76
N TYR A 95 -5.72 0.28 7.57
CA TYR A 95 -5.53 0.58 8.99
C TYR A 95 -4.03 0.50 9.30
N LEU A 96 -3.45 1.66 9.61
CA LEU A 96 -2.18 1.74 10.35
C LEU A 96 -2.56 1.66 11.84
N SER A 97 -2.43 0.47 12.43
CA SER A 97 -2.63 0.28 13.87
C SER A 97 -1.30 0.43 14.60
N TRP A 98 -1.29 1.29 15.62
CA TRP A 98 -0.25 1.35 16.66
C TRP A 98 -0.14 0.03 17.43
#